data_AF-A0A0M9BSS6-F1
#
_entry.id   AF-A0A0M9BSS6-F1
#
_cell.length_a   1.000
_cell.length_b   1.000
_cell.length_c   1.000
_cell.angle_alpha   90.00
_cell.angle_beta   90.00
_cell.angle_gamma   90.00
#
_symmetry.space_group_name_H-M   'P 1'
#
loop_
_entity.id
_entity.type
_entity.pdbx_description
1 polymer ?
#
loop_
_entity_poly.entity_id
_entity_poly.type
_entity_poly.pdbx_seq_one_letter_code
_entity_poly.pdbx_strand_id
1 'polypeptide(L)'
;MRWGNNIIKIQKTHIITVVLLLVAYFSYQYLNQENEQLNKEISIDQIKSTQMTKAVYSHKTPNITFVDIKLTDEQINKIVGWINSVPESSIIELHQTPSNISAGIAFRLHSRRDITIQYDLEQIYITRTDINKIIKKRSIPLYSTT
;
A
#
# COMPACT_ATOMS: atom_id res chain seq x y z
N MET A 1 7.03 -43.18 50.71
CA MET A 1 6.28 -42.19 49.90
C MET A 1 7.26 -41.33 49.09
N ARG A 2 7.58 -41.69 47.85
CA ARG A 2 8.56 -40.93 47.02
C ARG A 2 8.19 -40.83 45.54
N TRP A 3 7.13 -41.53 45.11
CA TRP A 3 6.69 -41.63 43.72
C TRP A 3 5.76 -40.48 43.26
N GLY A 4 4.96 -39.89 44.15
CA GLY A 4 4.02 -38.82 43.80
C GLY A 4 4.70 -37.50 43.37
N ASN A 5 5.85 -37.17 43.95
CA ASN A 5 6.51 -35.87 43.69
C ASN A 5 7.11 -35.77 42.29
N ASN A 6 7.52 -36.88 41.67
CA ASN A 6 8.09 -36.87 40.33
C ASN A 6 7.04 -36.69 39.24
N ILE A 7 5.85 -37.29 39.41
CA ILE A 7 4.73 -37.16 38.47
C ILE A 7 4.23 -35.71 38.44
N ILE A 8 4.10 -35.07 39.61
CA ILE A 8 3.71 -33.66 39.74
C ILE A 8 4.79 -32.74 39.14
N LYS A 9 6.08 -33.07 39.30
CA LYS A 9 7.18 -32.31 38.68
C LYS A 9 7.14 -32.39 37.15
N ILE A 10 6.95 -33.58 36.59
CA ILE A 10 6.90 -33.80 35.13
C ILE A 10 5.71 -33.06 34.52
N GLN A 11 4.52 -33.12 35.13
CA GLN A 11 3.36 -32.38 34.65
C GLN A 11 3.56 -30.85 34.68
N LYS A 12 4.19 -30.31 35.73
CA LYS A 12 4.53 -28.88 35.80
C LYS A 12 5.53 -28.46 34.72
N THR A 13 6.53 -29.29 34.41
CA THR A 13 7.50 -28.99 33.34
C THR A 13 6.83 -28.91 31.97
N HIS A 14 5.89 -29.82 31.66
CA HIS A 14 5.15 -29.76 30.39
C HIS A 14 4.27 -28.52 30.29
N ILE A 15 3.56 -28.15 31.35
CA ILE A 15 2.72 -26.94 31.38
C ILE A 15 3.58 -25.69 31.12
N ILE A 16 4.74 -25.56 31.78
CA ILE A 16 5.66 -24.43 31.60
C ILE A 16 6.15 -24.36 30.14
N THR A 17 6.45 -25.51 29.54
CA THR A 17 6.94 -25.57 28.16
C THR A 17 5.87 -25.13 27.15
N VAL A 18 4.62 -25.54 27.35
CA VAL A 18 3.49 -25.12 26.51
C VAL A 18 3.22 -23.62 26.63
N VAL A 19 3.29 -23.08 27.84
CA VAL A 19 3.12 -21.63 28.07
C VAL A 19 4.25 -20.84 27.39
N LEU A 20 5.50 -21.29 27.49
CA LEU A 20 6.64 -20.67 26.81
C LEU A 20 6.49 -20.68 25.28
N LEU A 21 6.02 -21.79 24.71
CA LEU A 21 5.75 -21.88 23.27
C LEU A 21 4.63 -20.94 22.83
N LEU A 22 3.57 -20.81 23.63
CA LEU A 22 2.49 -19.84 23.36
C LEU A 22 3.01 -18.41 23.41
N VAL A 23 3.77 -18.04 24.44
CA VAL A 23 4.37 -16.69 24.54
C VAL A 23 5.31 -16.41 23.38
N ALA A 24 6.16 -17.37 23.00
CA ALA A 24 7.04 -17.24 21.84
C ALA A 24 6.25 -17.06 20.54
N TYR A 25 5.18 -17.84 20.36
CA TYR A 25 4.29 -17.74 19.20
C TYR A 25 3.61 -16.37 19.11
N PHE A 26 3.01 -15.89 20.21
CA PHE A 26 2.39 -14.56 20.26
C PHE A 26 3.41 -13.44 20.06
N SER A 27 4.61 -13.56 20.62
CA SER A 27 5.69 -12.58 20.45
C SER A 27 6.17 -12.52 18.99
N TYR A 28 6.28 -13.68 18.33
CA TYR A 28 6.64 -13.76 16.91
C TYR A 28 5.58 -13.09 16.03
N GLN A 29 4.29 -13.32 16.30
CA GLN A 29 3.20 -12.67 15.57
C GLN A 29 3.19 -11.15 15.79
N TYR A 30 3.44 -10.70 17.02
CA TYR A 30 3.49 -9.27 17.35
C TYR A 30 4.66 -8.55 16.66
N LEU A 31 5.85 -9.19 16.61
CA LEU A 31 7.02 -8.64 15.93
C LEU A 31 6.86 -8.61 14.40
N ASN A 32 6.16 -9.58 13.83
CA ASN A 32 5.89 -9.65 12.38
C ASN A 32 4.64 -8.86 11.96
N GLN A 33 4.06 -8.08 12.86
CA GLN A 33 3.03 -7.12 12.52
C GLN A 33 3.70 -5.95 11.78
N GLU A 34 4.05 -6.17 10.51
CA GLU A 34 4.48 -5.11 9.61
C GLU A 34 3.36 -4.06 9.57
N ASN A 35 3.54 -2.98 10.32
CA ASN A 35 2.86 -1.73 10.04
C ASN A 35 3.38 -1.25 8.68
N GLU A 36 2.84 -1.82 7.60
CA GLU A 36 3.03 -1.31 6.25
C GLU A 36 2.43 0.09 6.21
N GLN A 37 3.22 1.09 6.60
CA GLN A 37 2.91 2.48 6.35
C GLN A 37 2.82 2.65 4.83
N LEU A 38 1.59 2.79 4.33
CA LEU A 38 1.30 3.07 2.92
C LEU A 38 2.04 4.33 2.43
N ASN A 39 2.31 5.26 3.34
CA ASN A 39 2.94 6.56 3.06
C ASN A 39 4.47 6.56 3.18
N LYS A 40 5.13 5.39 3.30
CA LYS A 40 6.60 5.30 3.34
C LYS A 40 7.25 6.01 2.15
N GLU A 41 8.37 6.68 2.40
CA GLU A 41 9.17 7.34 1.36
C GLU A 41 9.45 6.42 0.17
N ILE A 42 9.36 6.97 -1.04
CA ILE A 42 9.59 6.25 -2.28
C ILE A 42 11.02 6.52 -2.72
N SER A 43 11.78 5.46 -2.97
CA SER A 43 13.10 5.57 -3.58
C SER A 43 13.04 5.26 -5.08
N ILE A 44 13.86 5.96 -5.87
CA ILE A 44 13.82 5.90 -7.34
C ILE A 44 14.17 4.50 -7.87
N ASP A 45 15.08 3.80 -7.20
CA ASP A 45 15.45 2.41 -7.48
C ASP A 45 14.28 1.43 -7.31
N GLN A 46 13.22 1.82 -6.60
CA GLN A 46 12.02 1.01 -6.43
C GLN A 46 11.04 1.17 -7.60
N ILE A 47 11.24 2.13 -8.50
CA ILE A 47 10.37 2.39 -9.64
C ILE A 47 10.73 1.43 -10.77
N LYS A 48 9.83 0.47 -11.03
CA LYS A 48 9.99 -0.49 -12.12
C LYS A 48 9.62 0.10 -13.48
N SER A 49 8.56 0.91 -13.51
CA SER A 49 8.08 1.54 -14.73
C SER A 49 7.20 2.74 -14.43
N THR A 50 7.19 3.70 -15.34
CA THR A 50 6.36 4.90 -15.28
C THR A 50 5.41 4.93 -16.48
N GLN A 51 4.17 5.34 -16.23
CA GLN A 51 3.16 5.59 -17.26
C GLN A 51 2.55 6.96 -16.98
N MET A 52 2.50 7.84 -17.95
CA MET A 52 1.84 9.14 -17.82
C MET A 52 0.92 9.36 -19.01
N THR A 53 -0.28 9.85 -18.73
CA THR A 53 -1.28 10.15 -19.74
C THR A 53 -1.88 11.53 -19.46
N LYS A 54 -2.05 12.33 -20.52
CA LYS A 54 -2.61 13.69 -20.43
C LYS A 54 -3.80 13.84 -21.36
N ALA A 55 -4.88 14.46 -20.90
CA ALA A 55 -5.95 14.92 -21.79
C ALA A 55 -5.47 16.13 -22.62
N VAL A 56 -5.73 16.09 -23.93
CA VAL A 56 -5.44 17.16 -24.87
C VAL A 56 -6.75 17.59 -25.50
N TYR A 57 -7.07 18.88 -25.36
CA TYR A 57 -8.24 19.49 -25.96
C TYR A 57 -7.88 20.00 -27.37
N SER A 58 -8.59 19.49 -28.38
CA SER A 58 -8.48 20.02 -29.74
C SER A 58 -9.28 21.32 -29.86
N HIS A 59 -8.67 22.38 -30.39
CA HIS A 59 -9.38 23.62 -30.71
C HIS A 59 -10.19 23.50 -32.01
N LYS A 60 -9.97 22.43 -32.78
CA LYS A 60 -10.60 22.22 -34.10
C LYS A 60 -11.85 21.34 -34.01
N THR A 61 -11.98 20.53 -32.97
CA THR A 61 -13.09 19.60 -32.75
C THR A 61 -13.32 19.46 -31.24
N PRO A 62 -14.57 19.37 -30.76
CA PRO A 62 -14.87 19.15 -29.34
C PRO A 62 -14.57 17.69 -28.95
N ASN A 63 -13.31 17.28 -29.11
CA ASN A 63 -12.81 15.96 -28.79
C ASN A 63 -11.67 16.07 -27.79
N ILE A 64 -11.75 15.24 -26.75
CA ILE A 64 -10.70 15.02 -25.77
C ILE A 64 -9.91 13.80 -26.22
N THR A 65 -8.60 13.96 -26.42
CA THR A 65 -7.70 12.84 -26.69
C THR A 65 -6.76 12.63 -25.53
N PHE A 66 -6.53 11.37 -25.16
CA PHE A 66 -5.54 11.01 -24.15
C PHE A 66 -4.24 10.63 -24.86
N VAL A 67 -3.15 11.31 -24.50
CA VAL A 67 -1.83 11.04 -25.07
C VAL A 67 -0.89 10.51 -23.99
N ASP A 68 -0.15 9.47 -24.34
CA ASP A 68 0.90 8.94 -23.47
C ASP A 68 2.15 9.81 -23.56
N ILE A 69 2.73 10.10 -22.40
CA ILE A 69 3.93 10.92 -22.25
C ILE A 69 5.00 10.06 -21.58
N LYS A 70 6.20 10.04 -22.16
CA LYS A 70 7.37 9.45 -21.51
C LYS A 70 8.00 10.49 -20.60
N LEU A 71 8.12 10.17 -19.33
CA LEU A 71 8.85 10.97 -18.35
C LEU A 71 10.35 10.67 -18.45
N THR A 72 11.19 11.69 -18.33
CA THR A 72 12.64 11.53 -18.18
C THR A 72 13.01 11.20 -16.74
N ASP A 73 14.20 10.63 -16.52
CA ASP A 73 14.68 10.32 -15.17
C ASP A 73 14.75 11.55 -14.26
N GLU A 74 15.14 12.71 -14.81
CA GLU A 74 15.13 13.97 -14.07
C GLU A 74 13.72 14.39 -13.64
N GLN A 75 12.72 14.21 -14.51
CA GLN A 75 11.32 14.49 -14.18
C GLN A 75 10.79 13.51 -13.13
N ILE A 76 11.12 12.23 -13.25
CA ILE A 76 10.78 11.21 -12.26
C ILE A 76 11.36 11.60 -10.90
N ASN A 77 12.65 11.98 -10.84
CA ASN A 77 13.32 12.39 -9.61
C ASN A 77 12.65 13.60 -8.96
N LYS A 78 12.27 14.61 -9.76
CA LYS A 78 11.55 15.79 -9.26
C LYS A 78 10.19 15.41 -8.68
N ILE A 79 9.44 14.54 -9.36
CA ILE A 79 8.12 14.10 -8.90
C ILE A 79 8.26 13.28 -7.60
N VAL A 80 9.20 12.35 -7.54
CA VAL A 80 9.46 11.56 -6.32
C VAL A 80 9.85 12.46 -5.16
N GLY A 81 10.78 13.40 -5.37
CA GLY A 81 11.17 14.38 -4.36
C GLY A 81 10.01 15.24 -3.87
N TRP A 82 9.12 15.65 -4.78
CA TRP A 82 7.90 16.37 -4.42
C TRP A 82 6.91 15.51 -3.61
N ILE A 83 6.71 14.24 -3.97
CA ILE A 83 5.84 13.33 -3.19
C ILE A 83 6.40 13.14 -1.78
N ASN A 84 7.72 12.94 -1.65
CA ASN A 84 8.37 12.68 -0.38
C ASN A 84 8.46 13.93 0.52
N SER A 85 8.30 15.14 -0.03
CA SER A 85 8.30 16.37 0.77
C SER A 85 6.96 16.71 1.42
N VAL A 86 5.89 15.98 1.07
CA VAL A 86 4.56 16.17 1.67
C VAL A 86 4.58 15.67 3.11
N PRO A 87 4.30 16.52 4.12
CA PRO A 87 4.27 16.08 5.51
C PRO A 87 3.07 15.15 5.76
N GLU A 88 3.25 14.16 6.64
CA GLU A 88 2.20 13.16 6.93
C GLU A 88 0.87 13.80 7.36
N SER A 89 0.91 14.91 8.08
CA SER A 89 -0.26 15.66 8.54
C SER A 89 -1.13 16.22 7.41
N SER A 90 -0.57 16.36 6.21
CA SER A 90 -1.27 16.88 5.03
C SER A 90 -1.83 15.78 4.12
N ILE A 91 -1.61 14.51 4.48
CA ILE A 91 -2.10 13.36 3.72
C ILE A 91 -3.52 13.04 4.19
N ILE A 92 -4.47 13.12 3.27
CA ILE A 92 -5.87 12.80 3.52
C ILE A 92 -6.21 11.48 2.82
N GLU A 93 -6.84 10.56 3.54
CA GLU A 93 -7.34 9.32 2.94
C GLU A 93 -8.55 9.62 2.05
N LEU A 94 -8.48 9.21 0.80
CA LEU A 94 -9.59 9.31 -0.14
C LEU A 94 -10.40 8.01 -0.11
N HIS A 95 -11.68 8.09 0.23
CA HIS A 95 -12.57 6.93 0.16
C HIS A 95 -13.01 6.60 -1.28
N GLN A 96 -12.97 7.59 -2.18
CA GLN A 96 -13.34 7.43 -3.60
C GLN A 96 -12.47 8.34 -4.47
N THR A 97 -12.06 7.83 -5.64
CA THR A 97 -11.35 8.63 -6.65
C THR A 97 -12.37 9.47 -7.44
N PRO A 98 -12.14 10.78 -7.62
CA PRO A 98 -13.04 11.61 -8.43
C PRO A 98 -13.07 11.16 -9.89
N SER A 99 -14.24 11.24 -10.53
CA SER A 99 -14.45 10.73 -11.89
C SER A 99 -13.91 11.64 -13.00
N ASN A 100 -13.63 12.91 -12.69
CA ASN A 100 -13.32 13.95 -13.69
C ASN A 100 -11.82 14.22 -13.79
N ILE A 101 -11.02 13.18 -14.04
CA ILE A 101 -9.56 13.31 -14.12
C ILE A 101 -9.13 13.88 -15.48
N SER A 102 -8.38 14.99 -15.45
CA SER A 102 -7.82 15.65 -16.63
C SER A 102 -6.39 15.18 -16.97
N ALA A 103 -5.62 14.74 -15.98
CA ALA A 103 -4.30 14.16 -16.19
C ALA A 103 -3.95 13.12 -15.12
N GLY A 104 -3.13 12.14 -15.49
CA GLY A 104 -2.70 11.07 -14.58
C GLY A 104 -1.27 10.62 -14.80
N ILE A 105 -0.56 10.32 -13.71
CA ILE A 105 0.75 9.68 -13.71
C ILE A 105 0.64 8.44 -12.82
N ALA A 106 1.04 7.28 -13.34
CA ALA A 106 1.13 6.04 -12.59
C ALA A 106 2.59 5.57 -12.50
N PHE A 107 3.08 5.38 -11.29
CA PHE A 107 4.35 4.71 -11.01
C PHE A 107 4.08 3.31 -10.49
N ARG A 108 4.63 2.32 -11.18
CA ARG A 108 4.59 0.93 -10.73
C ARG A 108 5.90 0.61 -10.02
N LEU A 109 5.79 0.22 -8.76
CA LEU A 109 6.92 -0.17 -7.93
C LEU A 109 7.22 -1.66 -8.06
N HIS A 110 8.47 -2.05 -7.78
CA HIS A 110 8.89 -3.46 -7.74
C HIS A 110 8.07 -4.30 -6.75
N SER A 111 7.58 -3.70 -5.67
CA SER A 111 6.77 -4.33 -4.62
C SER A 111 5.32 -4.64 -5.00
N ARG A 112 4.94 -4.54 -6.29
CA ARG A 112 3.54 -4.65 -6.75
C ARG A 112 2.64 -3.61 -6.08
N ARG A 113 3.20 -2.45 -5.77
CA ARG A 113 2.47 -1.27 -5.34
C ARG A 113 2.43 -0.28 -6.49
N ASP A 114 1.30 0.39 -6.65
CA ASP A 114 1.11 1.41 -7.67
C ASP A 114 0.85 2.76 -6.97
N ILE A 115 1.55 3.80 -7.41
CA ILE A 115 1.31 5.19 -7.01
C ILE A 115 0.66 5.87 -8.19
N THR A 116 -0.53 6.42 -7.99
CA THR A 116 -1.23 7.18 -9.03
C THR A 116 -1.39 8.62 -8.57
N ILE A 117 -0.90 9.56 -9.39
CA ILE A 117 -1.08 10.99 -9.23
C ILE A 117 -2.13 11.41 -10.24
N GLN A 118 -3.20 12.07 -9.81
CA GLN A 118 -4.30 12.46 -10.68
C GLN A 118 -4.64 13.92 -10.44
N TYR A 119 -4.97 14.64 -11.51
CA TYR A 119 -5.33 16.06 -11.46
C TYR A 119 -6.68 16.27 -12.14
N ASP A 120 -7.61 16.93 -11.45
CA ASP A 120 -8.98 17.18 -11.93
C ASP A 120 -9.25 18.64 -12.32
N LEU A 121 -8.19 19.45 -12.46
CA LEU A 121 -8.20 20.92 -12.65
C LEU A 121 -8.24 21.76 -11.37
N GLU A 122 -8.74 21.20 -10.26
CA GLU A 122 -8.83 21.92 -8.98
C GLU A 122 -7.78 21.40 -7.99
N GLN A 123 -7.59 20.08 -7.94
CA GLN A 123 -6.81 19.40 -6.91
C GLN A 123 -5.96 18.29 -7.52
N ILE A 124 -4.84 18.00 -6.84
CA ILE A 124 -3.98 16.86 -7.15
C ILE A 124 -4.20 15.79 -6.09
N TYR A 125 -4.55 14.59 -6.53
CA TYR A 125 -4.77 13.42 -5.69
C TYR A 125 -3.61 12.45 -5.87
N ILE A 126 -3.06 11.96 -4.77
CA ILE A 126 -2.03 10.92 -4.78
C ILE A 126 -2.61 9.69 -4.09
N THR A 127 -2.79 8.62 -4.85
CA THR A 127 -3.28 7.34 -4.34
C THR A 127 -2.14 6.33 -4.33
N ARG A 128 -1.93 5.68 -3.18
CA ARG A 128 -0.96 4.59 -3.04
C ARG A 128 -1.71 3.28 -2.83
N THR A 129 -1.54 2.35 -3.74
CA THR A 129 -2.29 1.10 -3.78
C THR A 129 -1.36 -0.09 -3.65
N ASP A 130 -1.71 -1.02 -2.77
CA ASP A 130 -1.12 -2.37 -2.77
C ASP A 130 -2.05 -3.33 -3.54
N ILE A 131 -1.54 -3.87 -4.65
CA ILE A 131 -2.29 -4.77 -5.52
C ILE A 131 -2.69 -6.06 -4.77
N ASN A 132 -1.88 -6.51 -3.79
CA ASN A 132 -2.21 -7.70 -3.00
C ASN A 132 -3.43 -7.45 -2.09
N LYS A 133 -3.55 -6.24 -1.51
CA LYS A 133 -4.73 -5.84 -0.71
C LYS A 133 -5.99 -5.71 -1.56
N ILE A 134 -5.88 -5.22 -2.81
CA ILE A 134 -7.02 -5.16 -3.74
C ILE A 134 -7.53 -6.56 -4.08
N ILE A 135 -6.64 -7.49 -4.44
CA ILE A 135 -7.02 -8.86 -4.78
C ILE A 135 -7.71 -9.53 -3.58
N LYS A 136 -7.15 -9.35 -2.37
CA LYS A 136 -7.74 -9.88 -1.14
C LYS A 136 -9.12 -9.29 -0.84
N LYS A 137 -9.34 -8.00 -1.10
CA LYS A 137 -10.66 -7.33 -0.94
C LYS A 137 -11.69 -7.81 -1.97
N ARG A 138 -11.27 -8.10 -3.21
CA ARG A 138 -12.14 -8.63 -4.27
C ARG A 138 -12.45 -10.12 -4.13
N SER A 139 -11.61 -10.89 -3.42
CA SER A 139 -11.86 -12.31 -3.13
C SER A 139 -12.84 -12.56 -1.97
N ILE A 140 -13.32 -11.51 -1.29
CA ILE A 140 -14.42 -11.62 -0.33
C ILE A 140 -15.72 -11.45 -1.13
N PRO A 141 -16.60 -12.47 -1.20
CA PRO A 141 -17.84 -12.36 -1.94
C PRO A 141 -18.71 -11.24 -1.37
N LEU A 142 -19.14 -10.32 -2.24
CA LEU A 142 -20.12 -9.26 -1.97
C LEU A 142 -21.53 -9.85 -1.88
N TYR A 143 -21.76 -10.80 -0.97
CA TYR A 143 -23.11 -11.19 -0.53
C TYR A 143 -23.08 -11.61 0.93
N SER A 144 -23.49 -10.67 1.79
CA SER A 144 -24.29 -10.96 2.98
C SER A 144 -24.84 -9.63 3.49
N THR A 145 -26.03 -9.28 3.03
CA THR A 145 -26.94 -8.45 3.82
C THR A 145 -28.19 -9.27 4.02
N THR A 146 -28.47 -9.50 5.29
CA THR A 146 -29.67 -10.10 5.88
C THR A 146 -30.91 -9.29 5.54
#